data_AF-A0A963WZI9-F1
#
_entry.id   AF-A0A963WZI9-F1
#
_cell.length_a   1.000
_cell.length_b   1.000
_cell.length_c   1.000
_cell.angle_alpha   90.00
_cell.angle_beta   90.00
_cell.angle_gamma   90.00
#
_symmetry.space_group_name_H-M   'P 1'
#
loop_
_entity.id
_entity.type
_entity.pdbx_description
1 polymer ?
#
loop_
_entity_poly.entity_id
_entity_poly.type
_entity_poly.pdbx_seq_one_letter_code
_entity_poly.pdbx_strand_id
1 'polypeptide(L)'
;MGQTGTDRFKTVILLLAATGLIAGLALWLAGRADLASLAWLIGVAPALAALVVEILRSLRAGEVGLDIVAALSMTAALVFGETLAAAVVAVMYSGGSFLEAFAEGRARAEMHDLLSRVPRTATRHQNGGLEEVLLDDIAPGDRLLIRQGDVVPVDGTVASQTAFVDTSALTGEPLPVRLARGAEAMSGSTNAGEAFDLTATREAKDSTYAGIVRLVEEAQASKAPM
;
A
#
# COMPACT_ATOMS: atom_id res chain seq x y z
N MET A 1 6.31 -5.53 -9.28
CA MET A 1 5.88 -6.81 -9.90
C MET A 1 6.09 -8.06 -9.01
N GLY A 2 6.73 -7.99 -7.82
CA GLY A 2 7.00 -9.18 -6.99
C GLY A 2 5.93 -9.61 -5.96
N GLN A 3 5.03 -8.71 -5.51
CA GLN A 3 4.14 -8.99 -4.35
C GLN A 3 2.91 -9.85 -4.66
N THR A 4 2.31 -9.73 -5.86
CA THR A 4 1.17 -10.60 -6.25
C THR A 4 1.54 -12.09 -6.27
N GLY A 5 2.83 -12.41 -6.45
CA GLY A 5 3.34 -13.77 -6.37
C GLY A 5 3.36 -14.31 -4.94
N THR A 6 3.76 -13.48 -3.96
CA THR A 6 3.84 -13.86 -2.55
C THR A 6 2.45 -14.11 -1.94
N ASP A 7 1.48 -13.25 -2.23
CA ASP A 7 0.10 -13.42 -1.73
C ASP A 7 -0.56 -14.68 -2.29
N ARG A 8 -0.37 -14.94 -3.58
CA ARG A 8 -0.83 -16.17 -4.23
C ARG A 8 -0.16 -17.40 -3.64
N PHE A 9 1.14 -17.31 -3.35
CA PHE A 9 1.90 -18.40 -2.75
C PHE A 9 1.40 -18.75 -1.34
N LYS A 10 1.21 -17.74 -0.45
CA LYS A 10 0.63 -17.94 0.89
C LYS A 10 -0.78 -18.53 0.81
N THR A 11 -1.60 -18.05 -0.12
CA THR A 11 -2.96 -18.58 -0.36
C THR A 11 -2.93 -20.04 -0.80
N VAL A 12 -2.03 -20.40 -1.73
CA VAL A 12 -1.88 -21.79 -2.21
C VAL A 12 -1.46 -22.73 -1.08
N ILE A 13 -0.51 -22.31 -0.23
CA ILE A 13 -0.08 -23.10 0.94
C ILE A 13 -1.25 -23.33 1.90
N LEU A 14 -2.02 -22.28 2.22
CA LEU A 14 -3.19 -22.40 3.08
C LEU A 14 -4.21 -23.39 2.50
N LEU A 15 -4.50 -23.28 1.19
CA LEU A 15 -5.44 -24.20 0.52
C LEU A 15 -4.94 -25.64 0.55
N LEU A 16 -3.63 -25.88 0.32
CA LEU A 16 -3.03 -27.21 0.40
C LEU A 16 -3.08 -27.78 1.82
N ALA A 17 -2.75 -26.99 2.83
CA ALA A 17 -2.81 -27.42 4.22
C ALA A 17 -4.25 -27.73 4.64
N ALA A 18 -5.22 -26.87 4.29
CA ALA A 18 -6.62 -27.03 4.63
C ALA A 18 -7.25 -28.24 3.91
N THR A 19 -6.97 -28.41 2.61
CA THR A 19 -7.44 -29.59 1.86
C THR A 19 -6.82 -30.88 2.36
N GLY A 20 -5.52 -30.88 2.69
CA GLY A 20 -4.84 -32.02 3.32
C GLY A 20 -5.45 -32.40 4.67
N LEU A 21 -5.74 -31.40 5.52
CA LEU A 21 -6.39 -31.60 6.81
C LEU A 21 -7.80 -32.21 6.65
N ILE A 22 -8.63 -31.63 5.79
CA ILE A 22 -10.02 -32.08 5.55
C ILE A 22 -10.03 -33.48 4.93
N ALA A 23 -9.20 -33.72 3.91
CA ALA A 23 -9.11 -35.01 3.24
C ALA A 23 -8.61 -36.11 4.20
N GLY A 24 -7.58 -35.81 5.01
CA GLY A 24 -7.08 -36.76 6.01
C GLY A 24 -8.10 -37.05 7.10
N LEU A 25 -8.86 -36.03 7.56
CA LEU A 25 -9.95 -36.24 8.53
C LEU A 25 -11.06 -37.15 7.95
N ALA A 26 -11.45 -36.93 6.70
CA ALA A 26 -12.46 -37.76 6.02
C ALA A 26 -11.98 -39.22 5.85
N LEU A 27 -10.71 -39.42 5.49
CA LEU A 27 -10.11 -40.75 5.37
C LEU A 27 -9.99 -41.47 6.72
N TRP A 28 -9.68 -40.73 7.78
CA TRP A 28 -9.63 -41.25 9.14
C TRP A 28 -11.00 -41.71 9.62
N LEU A 29 -12.06 -40.92 9.39
CA LEU A 29 -13.46 -41.30 9.68
C LEU A 29 -13.92 -42.51 8.86
N ALA A 30 -13.38 -42.70 7.65
CA ALA A 30 -13.65 -43.85 6.80
C ALA A 30 -12.86 -45.12 7.21
N GLY A 31 -12.10 -45.08 8.32
CA GLY A 31 -11.31 -46.20 8.82
C GLY A 31 -10.02 -46.47 8.05
N ARG A 32 -9.57 -45.56 7.18
CA ARG A 32 -8.33 -45.69 6.39
C ARG A 32 -7.20 -44.87 7.00
N ALA A 33 -6.73 -45.29 8.17
CA ALA A 33 -5.71 -44.56 8.94
C ALA A 33 -4.39 -44.31 8.17
N ASP A 34 -3.94 -45.28 7.37
CA ASP A 34 -2.69 -45.14 6.59
C ASP A 34 -2.79 -44.09 5.47
N LEU A 35 -3.97 -43.96 4.85
CA LEU A 35 -4.20 -42.94 3.83
C LEU A 35 -4.43 -41.56 4.45
N ALA A 36 -5.00 -41.51 5.65
CA ALA A 36 -5.18 -40.27 6.40
C ALA A 36 -3.84 -39.63 6.78
N SER A 37 -2.90 -40.42 7.29
CA SER A 37 -1.56 -39.93 7.65
C SER A 37 -0.78 -39.42 6.44
N LEU A 38 -0.87 -40.09 5.29
CA LEU A 38 -0.29 -39.62 4.03
C LEU A 38 -0.92 -38.30 3.57
N ALA A 39 -2.25 -38.17 3.64
CA ALA A 39 -2.94 -36.93 3.26
C ALA A 39 -2.52 -35.74 4.14
N TRP A 40 -2.40 -35.97 5.46
CA TRP A 40 -1.89 -34.95 6.39
C TRP A 40 -0.44 -34.58 6.10
N LEU A 41 0.43 -35.56 5.84
CA LEU A 41 1.83 -35.30 5.53
C LEU A 41 2.01 -34.51 4.23
N ILE A 42 1.23 -34.81 3.19
CA ILE A 42 1.21 -34.06 1.93
C ILE A 42 0.72 -32.62 2.15
N GLY A 43 -0.24 -32.40 3.05
CA GLY A 43 -0.71 -31.05 3.40
C GLY A 43 0.33 -30.24 4.21
N VAL A 44 1.05 -30.89 5.12
CA VAL A 44 2.04 -30.23 6.01
C VAL A 44 3.36 -29.94 5.30
N ALA A 45 3.86 -30.86 4.47
CA ALA A 45 5.22 -30.76 3.93
C ALA A 45 5.49 -29.46 3.15
N PRO A 46 4.60 -28.96 2.27
CA PRO A 46 4.80 -27.68 1.58
C PRO A 46 4.80 -26.49 2.54
N ALA A 47 3.91 -26.49 3.54
CA ALA A 47 3.82 -25.43 4.54
C ALA A 47 5.08 -25.35 5.39
N LEU A 48 5.55 -26.51 5.89
CA LEU A 48 6.77 -26.60 6.69
C LEU A 48 8.01 -26.21 5.86
N ALA A 49 8.09 -26.66 4.60
CA ALA A 49 9.21 -26.29 3.72
C ALA A 49 9.26 -24.78 3.45
N ALA A 50 8.12 -24.16 3.16
CA ALA A 50 8.03 -22.71 2.97
C ALA A 50 8.44 -21.94 4.25
N LEU A 51 7.93 -22.38 5.40
CA LEU A 51 8.23 -21.79 6.69
C LEU A 51 9.72 -21.88 7.06
N VAL A 52 10.36 -23.03 6.81
CA VAL A 52 11.80 -23.18 7.05
C VAL A 52 12.61 -22.24 6.14
N VAL A 53 12.22 -22.09 4.88
CA VAL A 53 12.87 -21.13 3.97
C VAL A 53 12.71 -19.70 4.45
N GLU A 54 11.54 -19.34 4.97
CA GLU A 54 11.26 -18.02 5.56
C GLU A 54 12.12 -17.76 6.78
N ILE A 55 12.14 -18.69 7.75
CA ILE A 55 13.00 -18.61 8.94
C ILE A 55 14.48 -18.46 8.57
N LEU A 56 14.98 -19.23 7.59
CA LEU A 56 16.37 -19.13 7.15
C LEU A 56 16.69 -17.77 6.52
N ARG A 57 15.71 -17.12 5.87
CA ARG A 57 15.88 -15.76 5.35
C ARG A 57 15.85 -14.73 6.47
N SER A 58 14.90 -14.83 7.41
CA SER A 58 14.79 -13.89 8.54
C SER A 58 16.01 -13.95 9.45
N LEU A 59 16.52 -15.16 9.76
CA LEU A 59 17.75 -15.31 10.54
C LEU A 59 18.97 -14.72 9.85
N ARG A 60 19.06 -14.78 8.52
CA ARG A 60 20.14 -14.10 7.77
C ARG A 60 20.03 -12.58 7.82
N ALA A 61 18.82 -12.05 8.00
CA ALA A 61 18.58 -10.63 8.21
C ALA A 61 18.78 -10.19 9.67
N GLY A 62 19.00 -11.13 10.60
CA GLY A 62 19.15 -10.85 12.04
C GLY A 62 17.83 -10.77 12.80
N GLU A 63 16.72 -11.15 12.17
CA GLU A 63 15.38 -11.10 12.75
C GLU A 63 14.97 -12.49 13.27
N VAL A 64 14.47 -12.53 14.50
CA VAL A 64 13.97 -13.76 15.14
C VAL A 64 12.47 -13.60 15.35
N GLY A 65 11.69 -14.33 14.56
CA GLY A 65 10.22 -14.30 14.60
C GLY A 65 9.60 -15.46 15.39
N LEU A 66 8.29 -15.34 15.63
CA LEU A 66 7.45 -16.40 16.23
C LEU A 66 7.37 -17.67 15.36
N ASP A 67 7.68 -17.53 14.07
CA ASP A 67 7.72 -18.59 13.04
C ASP A 67 8.51 -19.83 13.47
N ILE A 68 9.59 -19.62 14.22
CA ILE A 68 10.44 -20.71 14.73
C ILE A 68 9.65 -21.66 15.62
N VAL A 69 8.74 -21.13 16.44
CA VAL A 69 7.89 -21.94 17.32
C VAL A 69 6.98 -22.82 16.48
N ALA A 70 6.35 -22.28 15.43
CA ALA A 70 5.49 -23.04 14.54
C ALA A 70 6.27 -24.15 13.80
N ALA A 71 7.46 -23.86 13.29
CA ALA A 71 8.30 -24.84 12.61
C ALA A 71 8.74 -25.98 13.55
N LEU A 72 9.14 -25.63 14.77
CA LEU A 72 9.51 -26.61 15.80
C LEU A 72 8.31 -27.47 16.21
N SER A 73 7.13 -26.88 16.42
CA SER A 73 5.91 -27.61 16.74
C SER A 73 5.50 -28.60 15.64
N MET A 74 5.50 -28.16 14.37
CA MET A 74 5.19 -29.04 13.24
C MET A 74 6.22 -30.16 13.09
N THR A 75 7.51 -29.85 13.20
CA THR A 75 8.59 -30.84 13.08
C THR A 75 8.53 -31.86 14.22
N ALA A 76 8.33 -31.41 15.46
CA ALA A 76 8.20 -32.29 16.62
C ALA A 76 6.99 -33.23 16.44
N ALA A 77 5.83 -32.70 16.06
CA ALA A 77 4.64 -33.50 15.81
C ALA A 77 4.87 -34.58 14.74
N LEU A 78 5.55 -34.24 13.63
CA LEU A 78 5.92 -35.22 12.60
C LEU A 78 6.90 -36.29 13.11
N VAL A 79 7.90 -35.91 13.91
CA VAL A 79 8.88 -36.85 14.49
C VAL A 79 8.22 -37.84 15.44
N PHE A 80 7.22 -37.40 16.23
CA PHE A 80 6.46 -38.27 17.13
C PHE A 80 5.36 -39.07 16.42
N GLY A 81 5.17 -38.90 15.10
CA GLY A 81 4.12 -39.59 14.34
C GLY A 81 2.73 -38.95 14.44
N GLU A 82 2.62 -37.82 15.15
CA GLU A 82 1.40 -37.03 15.34
C GLU A 82 1.08 -36.15 14.11
N THR A 83 0.83 -36.81 12.99
CA THR A 83 0.59 -36.17 11.68
C THR A 83 -0.65 -35.28 11.68
N LEU A 84 -1.69 -35.62 12.44
CA LEU A 84 -2.87 -34.77 12.64
C LEU A 84 -2.51 -33.46 13.36
N ALA A 85 -1.74 -33.54 14.44
CA ALA A 85 -1.31 -32.34 15.18
C ALA A 85 -0.46 -31.43 14.28
N ALA A 86 0.45 -31.99 13.50
CA ALA A 86 1.23 -31.25 12.51
C ALA A 86 0.34 -30.55 11.47
N ALA A 87 -0.70 -31.23 10.96
CA ALA A 87 -1.65 -30.67 9.99
C ALA A 87 -2.47 -29.51 10.56
N VAL A 88 -2.91 -29.63 11.82
CA VAL A 88 -3.62 -28.54 12.51
C VAL A 88 -2.72 -27.31 12.66
N VAL A 89 -1.48 -27.50 13.13
CA VAL A 89 -0.51 -26.39 13.29
C VAL A 89 -0.19 -25.74 11.93
N ALA A 90 -0.05 -26.53 10.87
CA ALA A 90 0.19 -26.02 9.52
C ALA A 90 -0.95 -25.13 9.01
N VAL A 91 -2.21 -25.53 9.24
CA VAL A 91 -3.39 -24.71 8.88
C VAL A 91 -3.48 -23.44 9.73
N MET A 92 -3.25 -23.54 11.04
CA MET A 92 -3.27 -22.37 11.94
C MET A 92 -2.21 -21.35 11.54
N TYR A 93 -0.98 -21.79 11.29
CA TYR A 93 0.12 -20.92 10.90
C TYR A 93 -0.13 -20.28 9.53
N SER A 94 -0.45 -21.09 8.51
CA SER A 94 -0.69 -20.59 7.14
C SER A 94 -1.91 -19.67 7.08
N GLY A 95 -2.93 -19.94 7.91
CA GLY A 95 -4.11 -19.09 8.04
C GLY A 95 -3.80 -17.74 8.67
N GLY A 96 -2.98 -17.72 9.73
CA GLY A 96 -2.48 -16.50 10.35
C GLY A 96 -1.68 -15.64 9.36
N SER A 97 -0.71 -16.24 8.66
CA SER A 97 0.11 -15.55 7.66
C SER A 97 -0.70 -15.02 6.47
N PHE A 98 -1.76 -15.73 6.06
CA PHE A 98 -2.69 -15.25 5.04
C PHE A 98 -3.52 -14.06 5.54
N LEU A 99 -4.06 -14.11 6.75
CA LEU A 99 -4.84 -13.03 7.34
C LEU A 99 -3.99 -11.76 7.54
N GLU A 100 -2.74 -11.92 7.96
CA GLU A 100 -1.76 -10.84 8.07
C GLU A 100 -1.52 -10.17 6.71
N ALA A 101 -1.17 -10.96 5.68
CA ALA A 101 -0.96 -10.44 4.33
C ALA A 101 -2.22 -9.75 3.77
N PHE A 102 -3.40 -10.31 4.04
CA PHE A 102 -4.67 -9.71 3.64
C PHE A 102 -4.91 -8.36 4.35
N ALA A 103 -4.65 -8.27 5.64
CA ALA A 103 -4.81 -7.05 6.43
C ALA A 103 -3.84 -5.95 5.97
N GLU A 104 -2.57 -6.29 5.75
CA GLU A 104 -1.56 -5.36 5.21
C GLU A 104 -1.95 -4.85 3.81
N GLY A 105 -2.39 -5.76 2.92
CA GLY A 105 -2.85 -5.41 1.58
C GLY A 105 -4.06 -4.47 1.62
N ARG A 106 -5.01 -4.70 2.54
CA ARG A 106 -6.18 -3.84 2.75
C ARG A 106 -5.78 -2.45 3.23
N ALA A 107 -4.93 -2.36 4.24
CA ALA A 107 -4.46 -1.08 4.77
C ALA A 107 -3.71 -0.25 3.70
N ARG A 108 -2.90 -0.91 2.87
CA ARG A 108 -2.17 -0.24 1.80
C ARG A 108 -3.08 0.25 0.68
N ALA A 109 -4.11 -0.52 0.33
CA ALA A 109 -5.08 -0.13 -0.70
C ALA A 109 -5.83 1.14 -0.32
N GLU A 110 -6.20 1.28 0.96
CA GLU A 110 -6.86 2.49 1.47
C GLU A 110 -5.92 3.72 1.42
N MET A 111 -4.63 3.55 1.69
CA MET A 111 -3.66 4.64 1.48
C MET A 111 -3.44 4.99 0.00
N HIS A 112 -3.45 4.00 -0.90
CA HIS A 112 -3.29 4.25 -2.33
C HIS A 112 -4.46 5.03 -2.93
N ASP A 113 -5.68 4.76 -2.47
CA ASP A 113 -6.87 5.50 -2.93
C ASP A 113 -6.82 6.97 -2.49
N LEU A 114 -6.28 7.26 -1.29
CA LEU A 114 -6.04 8.63 -0.83
C LEU A 114 -4.96 9.36 -1.66
N LEU A 115 -3.90 8.66 -2.08
CA LEU A 115 -2.81 9.24 -2.89
C LEU A 115 -3.15 9.37 -4.39
N SER A 116 -4.11 8.59 -4.90
CA SER A 116 -4.54 8.63 -6.30
C SER A 116 -5.33 9.88 -6.69
N ARG A 117 -5.71 10.71 -5.71
CA ARG A 117 -6.42 11.99 -5.91
C ARG A 117 -5.50 13.17 -6.20
N VAL A 118 -4.18 12.96 -6.23
CA VAL A 118 -3.24 13.98 -6.68
C VAL A 118 -3.37 14.10 -8.20
N PRO A 119 -3.65 15.31 -8.75
CA PRO A 119 -3.66 15.51 -10.20
C PRO A 119 -2.34 15.03 -10.78
N ARG A 120 -2.34 14.44 -11.97
CA ARG A 120 -1.10 14.07 -12.68
C ARG A 120 -0.75 15.07 -13.78
N THR A 121 -1.71 15.90 -14.12
CA THR A 121 -1.66 16.85 -15.22
C THR A 121 -2.17 18.21 -14.75
N ALA A 122 -1.75 19.25 -15.46
CA ALA A 122 -2.24 20.61 -15.31
C ALA A 122 -2.65 21.16 -16.68
N THR A 123 -3.55 22.13 -16.68
CA THR A 123 -3.91 22.86 -17.90
C THR A 123 -3.05 24.11 -18.01
N ARG A 124 -2.16 24.18 -19.00
CA ARG A 124 -1.29 25.32 -19.30
C ARG A 124 -1.83 26.13 -20.47
N HIS A 125 -1.71 27.45 -20.42
CA HIS A 125 -1.95 28.33 -21.55
C HIS A 125 -0.73 28.29 -22.49
N GLN A 126 -0.95 27.91 -23.75
CA GLN A 126 0.10 27.91 -24.78
C GLN A 126 -0.49 28.38 -26.12
N ASN A 127 0.22 29.28 -26.82
CA ASN A 127 -0.13 29.75 -28.16
C ASN A 127 -1.58 30.27 -28.32
N GLY A 128 -2.15 30.86 -27.26
CA GLY A 128 -3.53 31.36 -27.26
C GLY A 128 -4.61 30.28 -27.06
N GLY A 129 -4.21 29.04 -26.78
CA GLY A 129 -5.08 27.94 -26.38
C GLY A 129 -4.70 27.35 -25.03
N LEU A 130 -5.36 26.24 -24.68
CA LEU A 130 -5.11 25.46 -23.48
C LEU A 130 -4.55 24.10 -23.90
N GLU A 131 -3.46 23.68 -23.26
CA GLU A 131 -2.88 22.35 -23.41
C GLU A 131 -2.81 21.66 -22.05
N GLU A 132 -2.96 20.33 -22.05
CA GLU A 132 -2.77 19.52 -20.86
C GLU A 132 -1.33 19.02 -20.82
N VAL A 133 -0.63 19.32 -19.71
CA VAL A 133 0.79 19.00 -19.52
C VAL A 133 0.97 18.17 -18.26
N LEU A 134 2.01 17.35 -18.21
CA LEU A 134 2.38 16.66 -16.98
C LEU A 134 2.90 17.68 -15.96
N LEU A 135 2.72 17.38 -14.67
CA LEU A 135 3.25 18.24 -13.58
C LEU A 135 4.75 18.50 -13.71
N ASP A 136 5.51 17.49 -14.14
CA ASP A 136 6.96 17.58 -14.29
C ASP A 136 7.40 18.50 -15.44
N ASP A 137 6.49 18.82 -16.38
CA ASP A 137 6.74 19.70 -17.52
C ASP A 137 6.40 21.18 -17.23
N ILE A 138 5.93 21.49 -16.01
CA ILE A 138 5.58 22.85 -15.59
C ILE A 138 6.85 23.59 -15.17
N ALA A 139 7.12 24.72 -15.83
CA ALA A 139 8.24 25.58 -15.53
C ALA A 139 7.79 26.88 -14.84
N PRO A 140 8.64 27.51 -14.00
CA PRO A 140 8.38 28.84 -13.48
C PRO A 140 8.11 29.85 -14.62
N GLY A 141 7.05 30.64 -14.48
CA GLY A 141 6.56 31.56 -15.50
C GLY A 141 5.42 31.01 -16.36
N ASP A 142 5.15 29.70 -16.32
CA ASP A 142 4.01 29.11 -17.01
C ASP A 142 2.69 29.65 -16.43
N ARG A 143 1.74 29.96 -17.33
CA ARG A 143 0.39 30.37 -16.94
C ARG A 143 -0.55 29.18 -16.99
N LEU A 144 -1.08 28.81 -15.84
CA LEU A 144 -1.94 27.64 -15.65
C LEU A 144 -3.39 28.08 -15.42
N LEU A 145 -4.33 27.36 -16.02
CA LEU A 145 -5.75 27.52 -15.74
C LEU A 145 -6.15 26.53 -14.63
N ILE A 146 -6.64 27.04 -13.50
CA ILE A 146 -7.14 26.23 -12.40
C ILE A 146 -8.66 26.28 -12.42
N ARG A 147 -9.32 25.18 -12.80
CA ARG A 147 -10.79 25.13 -12.87
C ARG A 147 -11.38 24.94 -11.49
N GLN A 148 -12.68 25.16 -11.36
CA GLN A 148 -13.38 24.89 -10.10
C GLN A 148 -13.24 23.41 -9.72
N GLY A 149 -12.84 23.15 -8.48
CA GLY A 149 -12.58 21.80 -7.96
C GLY A 149 -11.20 21.24 -8.29
N ASP A 150 -10.42 21.89 -9.15
CA ASP A 150 -9.04 21.45 -9.43
C ASP A 150 -8.14 21.80 -8.25
N VAL A 151 -7.17 20.93 -7.99
CA VAL A 151 -6.09 21.17 -7.04
C VAL A 151 -5.01 22.01 -7.71
N VAL A 152 -4.50 23.01 -7.00
CA VAL A 152 -3.38 23.85 -7.43
C VAL A 152 -2.13 22.97 -7.58
N PRO A 153 -1.59 22.81 -8.80
CA PRO A 153 -0.55 21.82 -9.09
C PRO A 153 0.83 22.21 -8.56
N VAL A 154 1.16 23.50 -8.60
CA VAL A 154 2.45 24.06 -8.21
C VAL A 154 2.25 25.36 -7.44
N ASP A 155 3.24 25.76 -6.65
CA ASP A 155 3.21 27.08 -6.02
C ASP A 155 3.29 28.17 -7.10
N GLY A 156 2.48 29.21 -6.93
CA GLY A 156 2.37 30.27 -7.93
C GLY A 156 1.77 31.56 -7.41
N THR A 157 1.63 32.54 -8.30
CA THR A 157 0.97 33.82 -8.03
C THR A 157 -0.31 33.95 -8.84
N VAL A 158 -1.37 34.47 -8.22
CA VAL A 158 -2.68 34.61 -8.88
C VAL A 158 -2.62 35.69 -9.96
N ALA A 159 -2.87 35.33 -11.21
CA ALA A 159 -2.92 36.25 -12.35
C ALA A 159 -4.33 36.85 -12.59
N SER A 160 -5.38 36.15 -12.16
CA SER A 160 -6.76 36.67 -12.14
C SER A 160 -6.98 37.77 -11.10
N GLN A 161 -8.11 38.48 -11.16
CA GLN A 161 -8.45 39.53 -10.18
C GLN A 161 -8.65 38.96 -8.77
N THR A 162 -9.33 37.83 -8.70
CA THR A 162 -9.65 37.12 -7.47
C THR A 162 -9.59 35.61 -7.70
N ALA A 163 -9.18 34.87 -6.68
CA ALA A 163 -9.27 33.43 -6.60
C ALA A 163 -9.84 33.04 -5.22
N PHE A 164 -10.58 31.95 -5.16
CA PHE A 164 -11.05 31.38 -3.89
C PHE A 164 -10.46 29.99 -3.77
N VAL A 165 -9.59 29.80 -2.77
CA VAL A 165 -8.88 28.55 -2.57
C VAL A 165 -9.23 27.96 -1.21
N ASP A 166 -9.54 26.67 -1.20
CA ASP A 166 -9.67 25.87 -0.01
C ASP A 166 -8.30 25.33 0.37
N THR A 167 -7.79 25.78 1.52
CA THR A 167 -6.50 25.35 2.08
C THR A 167 -6.69 24.33 3.22
N SER A 168 -7.90 23.81 3.44
CA SER A 168 -8.19 22.88 4.54
C SER A 168 -7.27 21.67 4.57
N ALA A 169 -6.88 21.16 3.40
CA ALA A 169 -5.93 20.05 3.26
C ALA A 169 -4.51 20.37 3.76
N LEU A 170 -4.12 21.65 3.79
CA LEU A 170 -2.77 22.11 4.17
C LEU A 170 -2.74 22.75 5.56
N THR A 171 -3.72 23.60 5.87
CA THR A 171 -3.75 24.41 7.10
C THR A 171 -4.76 23.89 8.13
N GLY A 172 -5.71 23.05 7.72
CA GLY A 172 -6.81 22.61 8.57
C GLY A 172 -7.92 23.65 8.77
N GLU A 173 -7.83 24.82 8.12
CA GLU A 173 -8.88 25.85 8.21
C GLU A 173 -10.04 25.52 7.26
N PRO A 174 -11.30 25.48 7.73
CA PRO A 174 -12.42 24.94 6.96
C PRO A 174 -13.04 25.93 5.96
N LEU A 175 -12.68 27.22 6.02
CA LEU A 175 -13.27 28.25 5.17
C LEU A 175 -12.33 28.58 4.01
N PRO A 176 -12.82 28.62 2.76
CA PRO A 176 -12.03 29.05 1.62
C PRO A 176 -11.49 30.47 1.80
N VAL A 177 -10.23 30.65 1.44
CA VAL A 177 -9.51 31.92 1.50
C VAL A 177 -9.63 32.63 0.16
N ARG A 178 -9.94 33.93 0.21
CA ARG A 178 -9.96 34.80 -0.98
C ARG A 178 -8.57 35.38 -1.22
N LEU A 179 -7.98 35.06 -2.37
CA LEU A 179 -6.72 35.61 -2.85
C LEU A 179 -6.97 36.70 -3.89
N ALA A 180 -6.24 37.80 -3.79
CA ALA A 180 -6.25 38.87 -4.79
C ALA A 180 -5.18 38.62 -5.85
N ARG A 181 -5.26 39.33 -6.98
CA ARG A 181 -4.18 39.35 -7.98
C ARG A 181 -2.82 39.60 -7.34
N GLY A 182 -1.83 38.79 -7.69
CA GLY A 182 -0.46 38.87 -7.19
C GLY A 182 -0.24 38.20 -5.83
N ALA A 183 -1.29 37.73 -5.15
CA ALA A 183 -1.13 36.92 -3.95
C ALA A 183 -0.56 35.53 -4.30
N GLU A 184 0.17 34.95 -3.36
CA GLU A 184 0.69 33.59 -3.49
C GLU A 184 -0.42 32.56 -3.26
N ALA A 185 -0.47 31.55 -4.12
CA ALA A 185 -1.31 30.38 -3.97
C ALA A 185 -0.41 29.15 -3.76
N MET A 186 -0.73 28.37 -2.73
CA MET A 186 0.03 27.18 -2.35
C MET A 186 -0.46 25.95 -3.13
N SER A 187 0.48 25.18 -3.66
CA SER A 187 0.23 23.84 -4.19
C SER A 187 -0.51 22.96 -3.18
N GLY A 188 -1.42 22.12 -3.67
CA GLY A 188 -2.26 21.27 -2.82
C GLY A 188 -3.55 21.93 -2.31
N SER A 189 -3.71 23.25 -2.48
CA SER A 189 -4.99 23.94 -2.23
C SER A 189 -5.98 23.60 -3.34
N THR A 190 -7.29 23.57 -3.06
CA THR A 190 -8.32 23.29 -4.07
C THR A 190 -9.03 24.57 -4.49
N ASN A 191 -9.30 24.79 -5.77
CA ASN A 191 -10.11 25.94 -6.19
C ASN A 191 -11.58 25.74 -5.79
N ALA A 192 -12.06 26.58 -4.88
CA ALA A 192 -13.42 26.56 -4.36
C ALA A 192 -14.38 27.54 -5.07
N GLY A 193 -13.87 28.35 -6.00
CA GLY A 193 -14.63 29.37 -6.72
C GLY A 193 -14.58 29.21 -8.24
N GLU A 194 -14.70 30.35 -8.94
CA GLU A 194 -14.58 30.39 -10.40
C GLU A 194 -13.16 30.03 -10.86
N ALA A 195 -13.04 29.63 -12.13
CA ALA A 195 -11.75 29.33 -12.71
C ALA A 195 -10.84 30.56 -12.68
N PHE A 196 -9.57 30.37 -12.33
CA PHE A 196 -8.60 31.45 -12.27
C PHE A 196 -7.27 31.05 -12.89
N ASP A 197 -6.52 32.06 -13.33
CA ASP A 197 -5.18 31.86 -13.87
C ASP A 197 -4.14 32.02 -12.76
N LEU A 198 -3.19 31.10 -12.75
CA LEU A 198 -2.04 31.05 -11.86
C LEU A 198 -0.77 31.17 -12.70
N THR A 199 0.17 32.01 -12.29
CA THR A 199 1.54 32.00 -12.84
C THR A 199 2.43 31.18 -11.92
N ALA A 200 2.98 30.08 -12.42
CA ALA A 200 3.88 29.21 -11.66
C ALA A 200 5.12 29.99 -11.19
N THR A 201 5.48 29.86 -9.91
CA THR A 201 6.71 30.46 -9.35
C THR A 201 7.78 29.42 -9.05
N ARG A 202 7.38 28.15 -8.86
CA ARG A 202 8.26 27.01 -8.61
C ARG A 202 7.93 25.84 -9.53
N GLU A 203 8.90 24.96 -9.73
CA GLU A 203 8.67 23.64 -10.32
C GLU A 203 7.82 22.76 -9.38
N ALA A 204 7.16 21.74 -9.91
CA ALA A 204 6.31 20.85 -9.11
C ALA A 204 7.08 20.17 -7.97
N LYS A 205 8.31 19.71 -8.22
CA LYS A 205 9.16 19.03 -7.23
C LYS A 205 9.59 19.91 -6.05
N ASP A 206 9.63 21.21 -6.26
CA ASP A 206 10.07 22.22 -5.28
C ASP A 206 8.89 22.93 -4.61
N SER A 207 7.66 22.56 -4.96
CA SER A 207 6.45 23.16 -4.42
C SER A 207 6.13 22.68 -3.00
N THR A 208 5.36 23.47 -2.27
CA THR A 208 5.04 23.24 -0.85
C THR A 208 4.44 21.85 -0.60
N TYR A 209 3.48 21.43 -1.43
CA TYR A 209 2.86 20.12 -1.33
C TYR A 209 3.85 18.97 -1.52
N ALA A 210 4.76 19.07 -2.52
CA ALA A 210 5.82 18.09 -2.72
C ALA A 210 6.77 18.02 -1.50
N GLY A 211 7.02 19.15 -0.85
CA GLY A 211 7.75 19.20 0.42
C GLY A 211 7.05 18.43 1.55
N ILE A 212 5.73 18.59 1.69
CA ILE A 212 4.93 17.86 2.70
C ILE A 212 4.96 16.35 2.41
N VAL A 213 4.77 15.94 1.16
CA VAL A 213 4.83 14.52 0.76
C VAL A 213 6.18 13.91 1.12
N ARG A 214 7.29 14.58 0.79
CA ARG A 214 8.64 14.13 1.13
C ARG A 214 8.85 13.97 2.65
N LEU A 215 8.38 14.92 3.45
CA LEU A 215 8.48 14.83 4.92
C LEU A 215 7.70 13.62 5.48
N VAL A 216 6.52 13.31 4.91
CA VAL A 216 5.73 12.16 5.31
C VAL A 216 6.41 10.85 4.91
N GLU A 217 6.96 10.77 3.69
CA GLU A 217 7.71 9.60 3.23
C GLU A 217 8.96 9.34 4.08
N GLU A 218 9.73 10.39 4.40
CA GLU A 218 10.89 10.31 5.30
C GLU A 218 10.48 9.84 6.71
N ALA A 219 9.37 10.35 7.25
CA ALA A 219 8.86 9.93 8.55
C ALA A 219 8.40 8.46 8.58
N GLN A 220 7.80 7.96 7.48
CA GLN A 220 7.43 6.55 7.35
C GLN A 220 8.66 5.65 7.21
N ALA A 221 9.68 6.08 6.44
CA ALA A 221 10.92 5.34 6.29
C ALA A 221 11.76 5.29 7.58
N SER A 222 11.62 6.31 8.44
CA SER A 222 12.27 6.40 9.76
C SER A 222 11.58 5.55 10.84
N LYS A 223 10.40 4.98 10.56
CA LYS A 223 9.70 4.15 11.54
C LYS A 223 10.52 2.88 11.79
N ALA A 224 10.85 2.64 13.06
CA ALA A 224 11.65 1.50 13.47
C ALA A 224 11.03 0.20 12.93
N PRO A 225 11.84 -0.70 12.34
CA PRO A 225 11.35 -2.02 11.95
C PRO A 225 10.77 -2.69 13.20
N MET A 226 9.50 -3.08 13.12
CA MET A 226 8.83 -3.91 14.13
C MET A 226 8.88 -5.36 13.66
#